data_AF-A0AAV0WJP3-F1
#
_entry.id   AF-A0AAV0WJP3-F1
#
_cell.length_a   1.000
_cell.length_b   1.000
_cell.length_c   1.000
_cell.angle_alpha   90.00
_cell.angle_beta   90.00
_cell.angle_gamma   90.00
#
_symmetry.space_group_name_H-M   'P 1'
#
loop_
_entity.id
_entity.type
_entity.pdbx_description
1 polymer ?
#
loop_
_entity_poly.entity_id
_entity_poly.type
_entity_poly.pdbx_seq_one_letter_code
_entity_poly.pdbx_strand_id
1 'polypeptide(L)'
;MKCSEESTSRNFQEWWTFKYGMIFKNNKALYVLCSESVVCRTSSVKRHFETIHKTLLTKSADELKYFISRALSNKDAQSDKLIKFVKKSDNLVSASFDVAKSIAVRGKPFSDGDFIKMSWLDCAVNLFQDFDNKDAIIQRIKDL
;
A
#
# COMPACT_ATOMS: atom_id res chain seq x y z
N MET A 1 -41.77 5.92 -27.18
CA MET A 1 -43.13 5.66 -26.68
C MET A 1 -43.01 5.01 -25.30
N LYS A 2 -43.54 5.72 -24.29
CA LYS A 2 -43.77 5.38 -22.87
C LYS A 2 -42.64 4.88 -21.95
N CYS A 3 -42.51 5.69 -20.89
CA CYS A 3 -41.78 5.58 -19.63
C CYS A 3 -41.81 4.23 -18.91
N SER A 4 -40.71 3.96 -18.21
CA SER A 4 -40.75 3.58 -16.80
C SER A 4 -39.78 4.45 -16.00
N GLU A 5 -40.29 4.97 -14.90
CA GLU A 5 -39.69 5.93 -13.98
C GLU A 5 -38.68 5.27 -13.03
N GLU A 6 -37.79 6.11 -12.47
CA GLU A 6 -37.02 5.92 -11.23
C GLU A 6 -35.96 4.81 -11.14
N SER A 7 -34.73 5.11 -11.56
CA SER A 7 -33.54 4.65 -10.83
C SER A 7 -32.31 5.52 -11.12
N THR A 8 -32.21 6.74 -10.56
CA THR A 8 -30.91 7.42 -10.48
C THR A 8 -30.08 6.70 -9.41
N SER A 9 -29.33 5.69 -9.83
CA SER A 9 -28.52 4.87 -8.96
C SER A 9 -27.51 5.71 -8.18
N ARG A 10 -27.19 5.24 -6.99
CA ARG A 10 -26.41 5.85 -5.90
C ARG A 10 -24.92 5.99 -6.28
N ASN A 11 -24.64 6.73 -7.35
CA ASN A 11 -23.30 6.82 -7.93
C ASN A 11 -22.47 7.87 -7.18
N PHE A 12 -21.18 7.57 -7.04
CA PHE A 12 -20.21 8.51 -6.45
C PHE A 12 -20.16 9.81 -7.27
N GLN A 13 -20.07 10.94 -6.59
CA GLN A 13 -19.99 12.25 -7.23
C GLN A 13 -18.58 12.83 -7.05
N GLU A 14 -17.89 13.12 -8.16
CA GLU A 14 -16.50 13.60 -8.12
C GLU A 14 -16.34 14.92 -7.36
N TRP A 15 -17.35 15.80 -7.38
CA TRP A 15 -17.30 17.04 -6.62
C TRP A 15 -17.25 16.82 -5.10
N TRP A 16 -17.65 15.64 -4.60
CA TRP A 16 -17.48 15.27 -3.19
C TRP A 16 -16.00 15.18 -2.80
N THR A 17 -15.12 14.85 -3.74
CA THR A 17 -13.67 14.81 -3.50
C THR A 17 -13.14 16.18 -3.12
N PHE A 18 -13.46 17.21 -3.89
CA PHE A 18 -12.96 18.56 -3.62
C PHE A 18 -13.64 19.23 -2.43
N LYS A 19 -14.94 18.97 -2.22
CA LYS A 19 -15.72 19.65 -1.17
C LYS A 19 -15.60 19.00 0.20
N TYR A 20 -15.55 17.67 0.22
CA TYR A 20 -15.63 16.89 1.47
C TYR A 20 -14.43 15.96 1.67
N GLY A 21 -13.53 15.85 0.68
CA GLY A 21 -12.42 14.90 0.75
C GLY A 21 -12.89 13.45 0.64
N MET A 22 -13.90 13.18 -0.19
CA MET A 22 -14.38 11.83 -0.46
C MET A 22 -13.63 11.16 -1.61
N ILE A 23 -13.42 9.86 -1.53
CA ILE A 23 -12.89 9.02 -2.62
C ILE A 23 -13.74 7.77 -2.77
N PHE A 24 -13.70 7.17 -3.96
CA PHE A 24 -14.33 5.86 -4.20
C PHE A 24 -13.25 4.81 -4.37
N LYS A 25 -13.16 3.87 -3.43
CA LYS A 25 -12.15 2.78 -3.44
C LYS A 25 -12.79 1.50 -2.92
N ASN A 26 -12.44 0.36 -3.51
CA ASN A 26 -12.98 -0.96 -3.16
C ASN A 26 -14.51 -0.98 -3.11
N ASN A 27 -15.15 -0.35 -4.11
CA ASN A 27 -16.60 -0.22 -4.23
C ASN A 27 -17.29 0.49 -3.04
N LYS A 28 -16.57 1.35 -2.31
CA LYS A 28 -17.07 2.13 -1.17
C LYS A 28 -16.67 3.60 -1.29
N ALA A 29 -17.57 4.49 -0.89
CA ALA A 29 -17.27 5.92 -0.72
C ALA A 29 -16.66 6.15 0.67
N LEU A 30 -15.44 6.66 0.71
CA LEU A 30 -14.61 6.80 1.91
C LEU A 30 -14.15 8.24 2.10
N TYR A 31 -14.10 8.69 3.34
CA TYR A 31 -13.43 9.94 3.69
C TYR A 31 -11.92 9.78 3.70
N VAL A 32 -11.21 10.69 3.05
CA VAL A 32 -9.74 10.72 3.08
C VAL A 32 -9.25 11.14 4.48
N LEU A 33 -10.02 11.93 5.22
CA LEU A 33 -9.63 12.46 6.52
C LEU A 33 -9.67 11.43 7.66
N CYS A 34 -10.66 10.53 7.68
CA CYS A 34 -10.85 9.54 8.76
C CYS A 34 -10.89 8.08 8.27
N SER A 35 -10.93 7.84 6.96
CA SER A 35 -11.08 6.50 6.36
C SER A 35 -12.42 5.80 6.64
N GLU A 36 -13.41 6.50 7.18
CA GLU A 36 -14.76 5.95 7.35
C GLU A 36 -15.53 5.93 6.03
N SER A 37 -16.34 4.87 5.83
CA SER A 37 -17.21 4.74 4.66
C SER A 37 -18.61 5.23 4.95
N VAL A 38 -19.23 5.90 3.99
CA VAL A 38 -20.64 6.32 4.06
C VAL A 38 -21.42 5.81 2.85
N VAL A 39 -22.74 5.78 2.99
CA VAL A 39 -23.65 5.52 1.87
C VAL A 39 -23.41 6.59 0.79
N CYS A 40 -23.34 6.18 -0.49
CA CYS A 40 -23.19 7.07 -1.65
C CYS A 40 -24.45 7.94 -1.88
N ARG A 41 -24.70 8.86 -0.95
CA ARG A 41 -25.77 9.86 -0.97
C ARG A 41 -25.22 11.15 -0.39
N THR A 42 -25.52 12.28 -1.04
CA THR A 42 -25.04 13.61 -0.61
C THR A 42 -25.40 13.93 0.83
N SER A 43 -26.60 13.54 1.30
CA SER A 43 -27.02 13.75 2.69
C SER A 43 -26.15 12.98 3.69
N SER A 44 -25.79 11.73 3.37
CA SER A 44 -24.91 10.90 4.20
C SER A 44 -23.48 11.46 4.25
N VAL A 45 -22.95 11.87 3.10
CA VAL A 45 -21.65 12.55 2.98
C VAL A 45 -21.67 13.81 3.83
N LYS A 46 -22.54 14.77 3.52
CA LYS A 46 -22.62 16.06 4.21
C LYS A 46 -22.75 15.91 5.72
N ARG A 47 -23.67 15.06 6.19
CA ARG A 47 -23.89 14.84 7.63
C ARG A 47 -22.61 14.37 8.33
N HIS A 48 -21.92 13.38 7.77
CA HIS A 48 -20.67 12.89 8.36
C HIS A 48 -19.62 14.00 8.46
N PHE A 49 -19.44 14.78 7.40
CA PHE A 49 -18.49 15.90 7.41
C PHE A 49 -18.82 16.91 8.50
N GLU A 50 -20.09 17.27 8.65
CA GLU A 50 -20.52 18.29 9.61
C GLU A 50 -20.46 17.82 11.07
N THR A 51 -20.64 16.52 11.32
CA THR A 51 -20.63 15.96 12.68
C THR A 51 -19.22 15.55 13.14
N ILE A 52 -18.44 14.94 12.25
CA ILE A 52 -17.11 14.37 12.58
C ILE A 52 -15.99 15.37 12.30
N HIS A 53 -16.10 16.15 11.22
CA HIS A 53 -15.09 17.12 10.80
C HIS A 53 -15.51 18.56 11.07
N LYS A 54 -16.27 18.79 12.15
CA LYS A 54 -16.79 20.12 12.53
C LYS A 54 -15.69 21.18 12.64
N THR A 55 -14.50 20.79 13.09
CA THR A 55 -13.33 21.69 13.20
C THR A 55 -12.82 22.19 11.86
N LEU A 56 -13.12 21.49 10.75
CA LEU A 56 -12.78 21.91 9.41
C LEU A 56 -13.82 22.88 8.81
N LEU A 57 -15.02 22.97 9.39
CA LEU A 57 -16.02 23.96 8.98
C LEU A 57 -15.66 25.38 9.40
N THR A 58 -14.83 25.54 10.43
CA THR A 58 -14.37 26.86 10.90
C THR A 58 -13.16 27.37 10.12
N LYS A 59 -12.63 26.56 9.20
CA LYS A 59 -11.48 26.89 8.37
C LYS A 59 -11.88 27.68 7.14
N SER A 60 -10.95 28.46 6.61
CA SER A 60 -11.16 29.10 5.31
C SER A 60 -11.25 28.05 4.20
N ALA A 61 -11.82 28.43 3.06
CA ALA A 61 -11.93 27.54 1.91
C ALA A 61 -10.55 27.04 1.43
N ASP A 62 -9.52 27.88 1.53
CA ASP A 62 -8.16 27.52 1.10
C ASP A 62 -7.46 26.60 2.11
N GLU A 63 -7.63 26.85 3.41
CA GLU A 63 -7.17 25.92 4.44
C GLU A 63 -7.82 24.54 4.28
N LEU A 64 -9.14 24.51 4.05
CA LEU A 64 -9.88 23.26 3.85
C LEU A 64 -9.35 22.48 2.64
N LYS A 65 -9.18 23.17 1.50
CA LYS A 65 -8.59 22.57 0.29
C LYS A 65 -7.19 22.03 0.55
N TYR A 66 -6.36 22.77 1.30
CA TYR A 66 -5.03 22.32 1.67
C TYR A 66 -5.07 21.03 2.50
N PHE A 67 -5.93 20.96 3.52
CA PHE A 67 -6.06 19.75 4.35
C PHE A 67 -6.51 18.53 3.53
N ILE A 68 -7.52 18.69 2.67
CA ILE A 68 -8.02 17.63 1.81
C ILE A 68 -6.92 17.16 0.84
N SER A 69 -6.24 18.10 0.17
CA SER A 69 -5.19 17.79 -0.81
C SER A 69 -4.00 17.08 -0.16
N ARG A 70 -3.59 17.52 1.03
CA ARG A 70 -2.52 16.88 1.81
C ARG A 70 -2.91 15.48 2.27
N ALA A 71 -4.17 15.28 2.67
CA ALA A 71 -4.65 13.97 3.07
C ALA A 71 -4.71 13.01 1.86
N LEU A 72 -5.06 13.51 0.67
CA LEU A 72 -5.04 12.75 -0.58
C LEU A 72 -3.61 12.29 -0.93
N SER A 73 -2.63 13.19 -0.89
CA SER A 73 -1.24 12.85 -1.21
C SER A 73 -0.59 11.90 -0.19
N ASN A 74 -0.97 12.00 1.08
CA ASN A 74 -0.35 11.23 2.15
C ASN A 74 -0.82 9.78 2.24
N LYS A 75 -2.06 9.46 1.82
CA LYS A 75 -2.58 8.09 1.93
C LYS A 75 -1.79 7.09 1.09
N ASP A 76 -1.48 7.45 -0.15
CA ASP A 76 -0.72 6.57 -1.04
C ASP A 76 0.72 6.43 -0.53
N ALA A 77 1.38 7.55 -0.19
CA ALA A 77 2.75 7.55 0.31
C ALA A 77 2.93 6.81 1.67
N GLN A 78 1.96 6.87 2.59
CA GLN A 78 2.03 6.14 3.85
C GLN A 78 1.88 4.63 3.63
N SER A 79 0.93 4.22 2.77
CA SER A 79 0.73 2.80 2.46
C SER A 79 1.93 2.19 1.75
N ASP A 80 2.54 2.91 0.81
CA ASP A 80 3.71 2.42 0.07
C ASP A 80 4.93 2.21 0.97
N LYS A 81 5.17 3.11 1.94
CA LYS A 81 6.29 2.96 2.88
C LYS A 81 6.11 1.75 3.80
N LEU A 82 4.89 1.53 4.29
CA LEU A 82 4.57 0.40 5.16
C LEU A 82 4.67 -0.92 4.39
N ILE A 83 4.14 -0.97 3.16
CA ILE A 83 4.25 -2.13 2.27
C ILE A 83 5.72 -2.43 1.96
N LYS A 84 6.53 -1.42 1.64
CA LYS A 84 7.99 -1.59 1.42
C LYS A 84 8.70 -2.13 2.66
N PHE A 85 8.34 -1.65 3.84
CA PHE A 85 8.91 -2.14 5.10
C PHE A 85 8.58 -3.61 5.36
N VAL A 86 7.30 -4.00 5.20
CA VAL A 86 6.85 -5.39 5.39
C VAL A 86 7.49 -6.32 4.36
N LYS A 87 7.54 -5.92 3.08
CA LYS A 87 8.22 -6.71 2.03
C LYS A 87 9.70 -6.90 2.34
N LYS A 88 10.39 -5.87 2.81
CA LYS A 88 11.79 -5.98 3.21
C LYS A 88 11.99 -6.97 4.36
N SER A 89 11.08 -7.01 5.34
CA SER A 89 11.14 -8.04 6.40
C SER A 89 10.87 -9.44 5.87
N ASP A 90 9.92 -9.61 4.94
CA ASP A 90 9.59 -10.90 4.33
C ASP A 90 10.78 -11.46 3.53
N ASN A 91 11.48 -10.60 2.79
CA ASN A 91 12.65 -10.97 1.99
C ASN A 91 13.80 -11.50 2.87
N LEU A 92 14.05 -10.86 4.02
CA LEU A 92 15.09 -11.28 4.97
C LEU A 92 14.76 -12.63 5.62
N VAL A 93 13.50 -12.84 6.00
CA VAL A 93 13.03 -14.10 6.57
C VAL A 93 13.14 -15.23 5.53
N SER A 94 12.73 -14.96 4.28
CA SER A 94 12.82 -15.92 3.18
C SER A 94 14.27 -16.31 2.89
N ALA A 95 15.18 -15.34 2.80
CA ALA A 95 16.60 -15.60 2.62
C ALA A 95 17.20 -16.44 3.77
N SER A 96 16.80 -16.16 5.02
CA SER A 96 17.27 -16.93 6.19
C SER A 96 16.75 -18.36 6.18
N PHE A 97 15.50 -18.56 5.75
CA PHE A 97 14.91 -19.87 5.53
C PHE A 97 15.66 -20.66 4.46
N ASP A 98 16.04 -20.04 3.33
CA ASP A 98 16.79 -20.71 2.27
C ASP A 98 18.15 -21.21 2.75
N VAL A 99 18.87 -20.40 3.54
CA VAL A 99 20.14 -20.82 4.16
C VAL A 99 19.92 -21.99 5.11
N ALA A 100 18.95 -21.90 6.02
CA ALA A 100 18.64 -22.96 6.97
C ALA A 100 18.21 -24.26 6.27
N LYS A 101 17.40 -24.16 5.21
CA LYS A 101 16.98 -25.28 4.37
C LYS A 101 18.17 -25.92 3.66
N SER A 102 19.07 -25.12 3.08
CA SER A 102 20.28 -25.61 2.42
C SER A 102 21.17 -26.38 3.40
N ILE A 103 21.32 -25.88 4.64
CA ILE A 103 22.04 -26.56 5.73
C ILE A 103 21.36 -27.88 6.10
N ALA A 104 20.05 -27.86 6.35
CA ALA A 104 19.29 -29.03 6.77
C ALA A 104 19.27 -30.14 5.71
N VAL A 105 19.08 -29.79 4.43
CA VAL A 105 18.97 -30.75 3.33
C VAL A 105 20.31 -31.42 3.02
N ARG A 106 21.42 -30.67 3.05
CA ARG A 106 22.73 -31.22 2.70
C ARG A 106 23.34 -32.07 3.81
N GLY A 107 22.97 -31.84 5.07
CA GLY A 107 23.37 -32.70 6.21
C GLY A 107 24.87 -32.78 6.45
N LYS A 108 25.68 -31.87 5.88
CA LYS A 108 27.14 -31.77 6.05
C LYS A 108 27.52 -30.43 6.70
N PRO A 109 28.68 -30.35 7.38
CA PRO A 109 29.16 -29.09 7.94
C PRO A 109 29.24 -27.98 6.87
N PHE A 110 28.85 -26.77 7.26
CA PHE A 110 28.91 -25.58 6.40
C PHE A 110 30.35 -25.05 6.29
N SER A 111 31.24 -25.88 5.73
CA SER A 111 32.69 -25.63 5.68
C SER A 111 33.29 -25.84 4.28
N ASP A 112 32.50 -26.27 3.32
CA ASP A 112 32.89 -26.52 1.94
C ASP A 112 32.61 -25.28 1.08
N GLY A 113 33.60 -24.81 0.32
CA GLY A 113 33.51 -23.58 -0.47
C GLY A 113 32.37 -23.59 -1.48
N ASP A 114 32.18 -24.71 -2.19
CA ASP A 114 31.09 -24.88 -3.15
C ASP A 114 29.73 -24.88 -2.46
N PHE A 115 29.66 -25.47 -1.27
CA PHE A 115 28.45 -25.46 -0.46
C PHE A 115 28.10 -24.05 0.02
N ILE A 116 29.08 -23.28 0.47
CA ILE A 116 28.91 -21.88 0.88
C ILE A 116 28.42 -21.04 -0.30
N LYS A 117 29.08 -21.16 -1.46
CA LYS A 117 28.72 -20.44 -2.69
C LYS A 117 27.29 -20.72 -3.12
N MET A 118 26.89 -22.00 -3.18
CA MET A 118 25.53 -22.37 -3.55
C MET A 118 24.48 -21.83 -2.57
N SER A 119 24.76 -21.90 -1.26
CA SER A 119 23.82 -21.41 -0.25
C SER A 119 23.67 -19.89 -0.29
N TRP A 120 24.74 -19.18 -0.64
CA TRP A 120 24.70 -17.74 -0.93
C TRP A 120 23.89 -17.42 -2.18
N LEU A 121 24.02 -18.23 -3.25
CA LEU A 121 23.22 -18.04 -4.46
C LEU A 121 21.73 -18.26 -4.21
N ASP A 122 21.38 -19.29 -3.44
CA ASP A 122 19.98 -19.60 -3.10
C ASP A 122 19.33 -18.44 -2.33
N CYS A 123 20.02 -17.89 -1.32
CA CYS A 123 19.46 -16.80 -0.52
C CYS A 123 19.56 -15.42 -1.19
N ALA A 124 20.53 -15.19 -2.09
CA ALA A 124 20.75 -13.91 -2.77
C ALA A 124 19.54 -13.46 -3.58
N VAL A 125 18.76 -14.39 -4.13
CA VAL A 125 17.54 -14.10 -4.90
C VAL A 125 16.53 -13.32 -4.06
N ASN A 126 16.34 -13.72 -2.80
CA ASN A 126 15.43 -13.08 -1.87
C ASN A 126 16.09 -11.91 -1.14
N LEU A 127 17.35 -12.05 -0.73
CA LEU A 127 18.08 -11.06 0.05
C LEU A 127 18.28 -9.73 -0.69
N PHE A 128 18.55 -9.79 -2.00
CA PHE A 128 18.80 -8.61 -2.83
C PHE A 128 17.62 -8.26 -3.74
N GLN A 129 16.45 -8.86 -3.57
CA GLN A 129 15.30 -8.67 -4.46
C GLN A 129 14.92 -7.20 -4.68
N ASP A 130 15.06 -6.39 -3.63
CA ASP A 130 14.72 -4.95 -3.61
C ASP A 130 15.87 -4.03 -4.04
N PHE A 131 17.02 -4.58 -4.46
CA PHE A 131 18.18 -3.80 -4.90
C PHE A 131 18.15 -3.60 -6.42
N ASP A 132 18.42 -2.37 -6.87
CA ASP A 132 18.45 -2.04 -8.30
C ASP A 132 19.57 -2.80 -9.04
N ASN A 133 20.68 -3.11 -8.36
CA ASN A 133 21.85 -3.80 -8.90
C ASN A 133 21.90 -5.30 -8.56
N LYS A 134 20.76 -5.91 -8.21
CA LYS A 134 20.68 -7.31 -7.76
C LYS A 134 21.34 -8.31 -8.72
N ASP A 135 21.18 -8.12 -10.02
CA ASP A 135 21.72 -9.06 -11.01
C ASP A 135 23.25 -9.03 -11.04
N ALA A 136 23.84 -7.84 -10.87
CA ALA A 136 25.28 -7.67 -10.75
C ALA A 136 25.82 -8.30 -9.45
N ILE A 137 25.08 -8.18 -8.34
CA ILE A 137 25.44 -8.82 -7.06
C ILE A 137 25.39 -10.35 -7.19
N ILE A 138 24.30 -10.88 -7.74
CA ILE A 138 24.13 -12.33 -7.97
C ILE A 138 25.23 -12.85 -8.90
N GLN A 139 25.54 -12.12 -9.98
CA GLN A 139 26.62 -12.49 -10.89
C GLN A 139 27.97 -12.52 -10.18
N ARG A 140 28.27 -11.53 -9.34
CA ARG A 140 29.51 -11.51 -8.57
C ARG A 140 29.65 -12.71 -7.63
N ILE A 141 28.55 -13.20 -7.05
CA ILE A 141 28.54 -14.41 -6.23
C ILE A 141 28.76 -15.66 -7.10
N LYS A 142 28.21 -15.69 -8.32
CA LYS A 142 28.46 -16.79 -9.28
C LYS A 142 29.92 -16.87 -9.72
N ASP A 143 30.62 -15.73 -9.74
CA ASP A 143 32.01 -15.63 -10.19
C ASP A 143 33.05 -15.90 -9.06
N LEU A 144 32.61 -16.10 -7.81
CA LEU A 144 33.48 -16.56 -6.69
C LEU A 144 34.04 -17.96 -6.94
#